data_AF-A0A925WLJ9-F1
#
_entry.id   AF-A0A925WLJ9-F1
#
_cell.length_a   1.000
_cell.length_b   1.000
_cell.length_c   1.000
_cell.angle_alpha   90.00
_cell.angle_beta   90.00
_cell.angle_gamma   90.00
#
_symmetry.space_group_name_H-M   'P 1'
#
loop_
_entity.id
_entity.type
_entity.pdbx_description
1 polymer ?
#
loop_
_entity_poly.entity_id
_entity_poly.type
_entity_poly.pdbx_seq_one_letter_code
_entity_poly.pdbx_strand_id
1 'polypeptide(L)' 'PEHGFKAGDVGTVVHIYSDGAAYEIEFFALNGHTLDVLTIEANQVRPVSYRDMLHVRDFSL' A
#
# COMPACT_ATOMS: atom_id res chain seq x y z
N PRO A 1 11.77 -3.60 -5.03
CA PRO A 1 10.72 -4.18 -4.18
C PRO A 1 10.26 -5.48 -4.81
N GLU A 2 9.98 -6.51 -4.00
CA GLU A 2 9.30 -7.69 -4.51
C GLU A 2 7.90 -7.27 -5.00
N HIS A 3 7.41 -7.93 -6.05
CA HIS A 3 6.05 -7.71 -6.58
C HIS A 3 5.76 -6.35 -7.25
N GLY A 4 6.76 -5.64 -7.79
CA GLY A 4 6.52 -4.49 -8.70
C GLY A 4 6.02 -3.18 -8.05
N PHE A 5 5.78 -3.19 -6.74
CA PHE A 5 5.48 -1.98 -5.96
C PHE A 5 6.68 -1.04 -5.87
N LYS A 6 6.41 0.24 -5.61
CA LYS A 6 7.40 1.31 -5.49
C LYS A 6 7.06 2.16 -4.26
N ALA A 7 8.09 2.75 -3.65
CA ALA A 7 7.88 3.71 -2.57
C ALA A 7 6.96 4.84 -3.05
N GLY A 8 5.91 5.11 -2.28
CA GLY A 8 4.87 6.08 -2.63
C GLY A 8 3.60 5.47 -3.24
N ASP A 9 3.59 4.18 -3.58
CA ASP A 9 2.32 3.49 -3.85
C ASP A 9 1.44 3.52 -2.59
N VAL A 10 0.15 3.80 -2.80
CA VAL A 10 -0.83 3.94 -1.71
C VAL A 10 -1.71 2.71 -1.69
N GLY A 11 -1.91 2.16 -0.49
CA GLY A 11 -2.83 1.06 -0.24
C GLY A 11 -3.73 1.35 0.96
N THR A 12 -4.70 0.47 1.19
CA THR A 12 -5.64 0.56 2.30
C THR A 12 -5.28 -0.46 3.36
N VAL A 13 -5.15 -0.04 4.62
CA VAL A 13 -4.99 -0.97 5.74
C VAL A 13 -6.29 -1.76 5.92
N VAL A 14 -6.21 -3.08 5.77
CA VAL A 14 -7.34 -4.01 5.95
C VAL A 14 -7.23 -4.82 7.24
N HIS A 15 -6.01 -4.94 7.79
CA HIS A 15 -5.77 -5.52 9.12
C HIS A 15 -4.58 -4.84 9.81
N ILE A 16 -4.62 -4.77 11.15
CA ILE A 16 -3.52 -4.25 11.98
C ILE A 16 -3.02 -5.41 12.86
N TYR A 17 -1.74 -5.76 12.73
CA TYR A 17 -1.12 -6.81 13.54
C TYR A 17 -0.51 -6.25 14.82
N SER A 18 -0.79 -6.94 15.93
CA SER A 18 -0.30 -6.59 17.28
C SER A 18 -0.47 -5.09 17.58
N ASP A 19 0.31 -4.49 18.48
CA ASP A 19 0.24 -3.06 18.82
C ASP A 19 0.70 -2.12 17.67
N GLY A 20 0.29 -2.40 16.43
CA GLY A 20 0.71 -1.68 15.24
C GLY A 20 2.12 -2.03 14.77
N ALA A 21 2.55 -3.28 15.00
CA ALA A 21 3.88 -3.73 14.56
C ALA A 21 3.94 -3.87 13.03
N ALA A 22 2.85 -4.34 12.43
CA ALA A 22 2.70 -4.50 10.99
C ALA A 22 1.24 -4.28 10.56
N TYR A 23 1.04 -4.16 9.25
CA TYR A 23 -0.27 -3.95 8.64
C TYR A 23 -0.47 -4.93 7.48
N GLU A 24 -1.67 -5.47 7.35
CA GLU A 24 -2.11 -6.06 6.09
C GLU A 24 -2.70 -4.93 5.24
N ILE A 25 -2.13 -4.73 4.06
CA ILE A 25 -2.43 -3.61 3.18
C ILE A 25 -2.89 -4.15 1.82
N GLU A 26 -4.10 -3.76 1.43
CA GLU A 26 -4.63 -3.99 0.09
C GLU A 26 -4.13 -2.91 -0.87
N PHE A 27 -3.54 -3.33 -1.98
CA PHE A 27 -3.22 -2.48 -3.12
C PHE A 27 -4.16 -2.80 -4.28
N PHE A 28 -4.64 -1.76 -4.96
CA PHE A 28 -5.59 -1.89 -6.05
C PHE A 28 -5.23 -0.96 -7.21
N ALA A 29 -5.58 -1.39 -8.43
CA ALA A 29 -5.53 -0.54 -9.60
C ALA A 29 -6.66 0.50 -9.55
N LEU A 30 -6.53 1.60 -10.30
CA LEU A 30 -7.50 2.72 -10.25
C LEU A 30 -8.94 2.32 -10.67
N ASN A 31 -9.11 1.18 -11.35
CA ASN A 31 -10.41 0.61 -11.67
C ASN A 31 -11.03 -0.22 -10.52
N GLY A 32 -10.40 -0.26 -9.35
CA GLY A 32 -10.83 -1.00 -8.16
C GLY A 32 -10.43 -2.47 -8.14
N HIS A 33 -9.67 -2.97 -9.13
CA HIS A 33 -9.17 -4.34 -9.12
C HIS A 33 -8.03 -4.49 -8.11
N THR A 34 -8.17 -5.38 -7.12
CA THR A 34 -7.12 -5.74 -6.18
C THR A 34 -5.91 -6.30 -6.91
N LEU A 35 -4.75 -5.68 -6.74
CA LEU A 35 -3.48 -6.13 -7.31
C LEU A 35 -2.82 -7.16 -6.39
N ASP A 36 -2.79 -6.86 -5.09
CA ASP A 36 -2.21 -7.73 -4.07
C ASP A 36 -2.64 -7.31 -2.66
N VAL A 37 -2.44 -8.18 -1.68
CA VAL A 37 -2.62 -7.91 -0.25
C VAL A 37 -1.36 -8.36 0.48
N LEU A 38 -0.62 -7.40 1.04
CA LEU A 38 0.70 -7.65 1.62
C LEU A 38 0.73 -7.34 3.11
N THR A 39 1.46 -8.15 3.88
CA THR A 39 1.87 -7.80 5.24
C THR A 39 3.12 -6.91 5.18
N ILE A 40 3.04 -5.69 5.70
CA ILE A 40 4.11 -4.68 5.66
C ILE A 40 4.41 -4.19 7.09
N GLU A 41 5.70 -4.15 7.44
CA GLU A 41 6.16 -3.67 8.75
C GLU A 41 5.88 -2.17 8.92
N ALA A 42 5.57 -1.74 10.14
CA ALA A 42 5.14 -0.36 10.40
C ALA A 42 6.18 0.69 10.00
N ASN A 43 7.47 0.35 10.02
CA ASN A 43 8.55 1.27 9.63
C ASN A 43 8.70 1.48 8.10
N GLN A 44 7.99 0.69 7.29
CA GLN A 44 8.02 0.79 5.82
C GLN A 44 6.89 1.66 5.26
N VAL A 45 5.95 2.07 6.12
CA VAL A 45 4.78 2.86 5.74
C VAL A 45 4.73 4.17 6.50
N ARG A 46 3.92 5.10 5.98
CA ARG A 46 3.49 6.30 6.69
C ARG A 46 2.00 6.49 6.47
N PRO A 47 1.29 7.14 7.41
CA PRO A 47 -0.09 7.54 7.17
C PRO A 47 -0.18 8.51 5.98
N VAL A 48 -1.29 8.39 5.23
CA VAL A 48 -1.66 9.35 4.20
C VAL A 48 -2.07 10.67 4.87
N SER A 49 -1.70 11.77 4.23
CA SER A 49 -1.90 13.15 4.69
C SER A 49 -2.67 13.95 3.64
N TYR A 50 -3.30 15.05 4.07
CA TYR A 50 -4.00 16.00 3.18
C TYR A 50 -3.09 16.64 2.12
N ARG A 51 -1.76 16.50 2.26
CA ARG A 51 -0.75 17.00 1.32
C ARG A 51 -0.34 15.98 0.26
N ASP A 52 -0.84 14.75 0.35
CA ASP A 52 -0.51 13.71 -0.61
C ASP A 52 -1.33 13.86 -1.88
N MET A 53 -0.67 13.64 -3.02
CA MET A 53 -1.28 13.68 -4.34
C MET A 53 -1.03 12.34 -5.03
N LEU A 54 -2.11 11.66 -5.45
CA LEU A 54 -1.99 10.40 -6.17
C LEU A 54 -1.37 10.63 -7.55
N HIS A 55 -0.40 9.79 -7.91
CA HIS A 55 0.23 9.79 -9.23
C HIS A 55 -0.11 8.48 -9.96
N VAL A 56 -0.71 8.60 -11.14
CA VAL A 56 -1.09 7.44 -11.96
C VAL A 56 0.14 6.94 -12.71
N ARG A 57 0.35 5.62 -12.65
CA ARG A 57 1.37 4.90 -13.42
C ARG A 57 0.84 3.53 -13.81
N ASP A 58 1.43 2.91 -14.82
CA ASP A 58 1.18 1.50 -15.10
C ASP A 58 1.79 0.62 -14.00
N PHE A 59 1.03 -0.40 -13.61
CA PHE A 59 1.51 -1.48 -12.77
C PHE A 59 1.97 -2.61 -13.68
N SER A 60 3.25 -2.63 -13.99
CA SER A 60 3.88 -3.74 -14.71
C SER A 60 4.16 -4.86 -13.71
N LEU A 61 3.44 -5.98 -13.85
CA LEU A 61 3.69 -7.23 -13.12
C LEU A 61 5.06 -7.81 -13.47
#